data_AF-A0A804IHK7-F1
#
_entry.id   AF-A0A804IHK7-F1
#
_cell.length_a   1.000
_cell.length_b   1.000
_cell.length_c   1.000
_cell.angle_alpha   90.00
_cell.angle_beta   90.00
_cell.angle_gamma   90.00
#
_symmetry.space_group_name_H-M   'P 1'
#
loop_
_entity.id
_entity.type
_entity.pdbx_description
1 polymer ?
#
loop_
_entity_poly.entity_id
_entity_poly.type
_entity_poly.pdbx_seq_one_letter_code
_entity_poly.pdbx_strand_id
1 'polypeptide(L)'
;MFPSISSTRFLLLYLVLLFVPSPTVAFTWQVCSTSAGNFTANSTYESNLNLLLSSLVSNGSVPGFFTDTVGRIPNQVQGLVLCRGDTNATTCGSCLNNAKLEILRLCAYNKDAVVWDEECLLRFSNRQFLSTLDNDPTAALANLNQVNYEADRFNKVVNELLDSTADWAAYNSTKRYATGQAFNVTQAVPNIYGLAQCTPDMSTSDCRQCLKGVLQGLPQGRMGARNQGVRCNIRFEVTRFYEGTPIIWLLSPLTNATTPAENATAPPSAPTAHPAVGPTGKEGKDAPLAQLIN
;
A
#
# COMPACT_ATOMS: atom_id res chain seq x y z
N MET A 1 11.10 -33.24 -50.76
CA MET A 1 10.34 -32.00 -51.07
C MET A 1 10.11 -31.27 -49.76
N PHE A 2 10.90 -30.25 -49.46
CA PHE A 2 10.62 -29.35 -48.34
C PHE A 2 9.67 -28.25 -48.85
N PRO A 3 8.50 -28.02 -48.21
CA PRO A 3 7.57 -27.01 -48.68
C PRO A 3 8.20 -25.63 -48.52
N SER A 4 8.20 -24.85 -49.61
CA SER A 4 8.64 -23.46 -49.63
C SER A 4 7.67 -22.63 -48.79
N ILE A 5 8.13 -22.16 -47.63
CA ILE A 5 7.37 -21.26 -46.77
C ILE A 5 7.43 -19.87 -47.41
N SER A 6 6.28 -19.36 -47.85
CA SER A 6 6.16 -18.05 -48.50
C SER A 6 6.59 -16.90 -47.57
N SER A 7 7.32 -15.91 -48.10
CA SER A 7 7.83 -14.72 -47.40
C SER A 7 6.75 -13.99 -46.58
N THR A 8 5.50 -14.01 -47.04
CA THR A 8 4.35 -13.42 -46.34
C THR A 8 4.00 -14.13 -45.03
N ARG A 9 4.20 -15.45 -44.93
CA ARG A 9 3.98 -16.20 -43.69
C ARG A 9 5.05 -15.91 -42.65
N PHE A 10 6.28 -15.61 -43.08
CA PHE A 10 7.36 -15.20 -42.19
C PHE A 10 7.09 -13.82 -41.59
N LEU A 11 6.60 -12.87 -42.40
CA LEU A 11 6.23 -11.52 -41.95
C LEU A 11 5.07 -11.53 -40.94
N LEU A 12 4.05 -12.38 -41.17
CA LEU A 12 2.91 -12.54 -40.26
C LEU A 12 3.31 -13.17 -38.93
N LEU A 13 4.18 -14.18 -38.93
CA LEU A 13 4.74 -14.77 -37.70
C LEU A 13 5.58 -13.74 -36.92
N TYR A 14 6.35 -12.90 -37.60
CA TYR A 14 7.14 -11.84 -36.98
C TYR A 14 6.25 -10.76 -36.36
N LEU A 15 5.16 -10.36 -37.04
CA LEU A 15 4.16 -9.44 -36.49
C LEU A 15 3.46 -10.02 -35.26
N VAL A 16 3.08 -11.30 -35.26
CA VAL A 16 2.47 -11.96 -34.09
C VAL A 16 3.42 -12.00 -32.90
N LEU A 17 4.73 -12.20 -33.12
CA LEU A 17 5.74 -12.16 -32.07
C LEU A 17 5.96 -10.75 -31.49
N LEU A 18 5.77 -9.70 -32.27
CA LEU A 18 5.81 -8.30 -31.79
C LEU A 18 4.58 -7.92 -30.94
N PHE A 19 3.49 -8.68 -31.04
CA PHE A 19 2.27 -8.50 -30.23
C PHE A 19 2.19 -9.45 -29.03
N VAL A 20 3.20 -10.30 -28.79
CA VAL A 20 3.25 -11.03 -27.51
C VAL A 20 3.66 -10.01 -26.45
N PRO A 21 2.76 -9.59 -25.54
CA PRO A 21 3.18 -8.77 -24.42
C PRO A 21 4.29 -9.54 -23.69
N SER A 22 5.43 -8.89 -23.45
CA SER A 22 6.46 -9.48 -22.60
C SER A 22 5.78 -9.93 -21.31
N PRO A 23 6.12 -11.12 -20.76
CA PRO A 23 5.58 -11.52 -19.47
C PRO A 23 5.97 -10.44 -18.46
N THR A 24 5.01 -9.59 -18.10
CA THR A 24 5.15 -8.72 -16.95
C THR A 24 5.35 -9.66 -15.79
N VAL A 25 6.53 -9.61 -15.17
CA VAL A 25 6.79 -10.38 -13.96
C VAL A 25 5.72 -9.94 -12.97
N ALA A 26 4.78 -10.83 -12.67
CA ALA A 26 3.75 -10.58 -11.68
C ALA A 26 4.47 -10.33 -10.35
N PHE A 27 4.19 -9.20 -9.72
CA PHE A 27 4.76 -8.92 -8.42
C PHE A 27 4.02 -9.74 -7.37
N THR A 28 4.82 -10.40 -6.54
CA THR A 28 4.38 -11.22 -5.41
C THR A 28 5.40 -11.00 -4.29
N TRP A 29 4.91 -10.73 -3.09
CA TRP A 29 5.70 -10.67 -1.87
C TRP A 29 5.01 -11.45 -0.76
N GLN A 30 5.78 -12.16 0.08
CA GLN A 30 5.22 -12.99 1.14
C GLN A 30 5.97 -12.83 2.46
N VAL A 31 5.25 -13.05 3.56
CA VAL A 31 5.84 -13.24 4.89
C VAL A 31 5.28 -14.53 5.47
N CYS A 32 6.18 -15.46 5.81
CA CYS A 32 5.85 -16.74 6.43
C CYS A 32 6.39 -16.74 7.87
N SER A 33 5.52 -16.61 8.87
CA SER A 33 5.94 -16.50 10.27
C SER A 33 6.34 -17.88 10.82
N THR A 34 7.53 -17.97 11.39
CA THR A 34 8.04 -19.19 12.05
C THR A 34 7.54 -19.31 13.49
N SER A 35 7.15 -18.21 14.11
CA SER A 35 6.72 -18.14 15.51
C SER A 35 5.32 -18.75 15.77
N ALA A 36 4.53 -18.97 14.71
CA ALA A 36 3.23 -19.63 14.80
C ALA A 36 3.34 -21.18 14.76
N GLY A 37 4.53 -21.69 14.48
CA GLY A 37 4.79 -23.12 14.25
C GLY A 37 4.27 -23.60 12.90
N ASN A 38 4.50 -24.89 12.64
CA ASN A 38 4.09 -25.54 11.41
C ASN A 38 2.90 -26.49 11.65
N PHE A 39 2.05 -26.66 10.64
CA PHE A 39 1.07 -27.74 10.61
C PHE A 39 1.66 -28.98 9.93
N THR A 40 1.10 -30.15 10.23
CA THR A 40 1.51 -31.40 9.60
C THR A 40 0.64 -31.69 8.39
N ALA A 41 1.23 -32.33 7.37
CA ALA A 41 0.49 -32.80 6.21
C ALA A 41 -0.66 -33.73 6.63
N ASN A 42 -1.80 -33.62 5.96
CA ASN A 42 -3.06 -34.32 6.20
C ASN A 42 -3.66 -34.09 7.60
N SER A 43 -3.32 -32.98 8.27
CA SER A 43 -3.89 -32.63 9.56
C SER A 43 -5.30 -32.02 9.44
N THR A 44 -6.04 -32.04 10.54
CA THR A 44 -7.30 -31.27 10.67
C THR A 44 -7.07 -29.77 10.41
N TYR A 45 -5.92 -29.23 10.83
CA TYR A 45 -5.56 -27.84 10.54
C TYR A 45 -5.46 -27.57 9.03
N GLU A 46 -4.79 -28.44 8.28
CA GLU A 46 -4.66 -28.29 6.82
C GLU A 46 -6.02 -28.38 6.12
N SER A 47 -6.88 -29.29 6.56
CA SER A 47 -8.25 -29.37 6.04
C SER A 47 -9.04 -28.08 6.32
N ASN A 48 -8.95 -27.52 7.53
CA ASN A 48 -9.58 -26.25 7.88
C ASN A 48 -9.00 -25.07 7.10
N LEU A 49 -7.69 -25.05 6.87
CA LEU A 49 -7.02 -24.04 6.03
C LEU A 49 -7.54 -24.10 4.58
N ASN A 50 -7.65 -25.30 4.00
CA ASN A 50 -8.18 -25.45 2.63
C ASN A 50 -9.63 -24.99 2.49
N LEU A 51 -10.46 -25.26 3.50
CA LEU A 51 -11.83 -24.74 3.58
C LEU A 51 -11.85 -23.21 3.70
N LEU A 52 -11.03 -22.65 4.60
CA LEU A 52 -10.90 -21.20 4.78
C LEU A 52 -10.48 -20.51 3.48
N LEU A 53 -9.40 -20.97 2.83
CA LEU A 53 -8.91 -20.38 1.59
C LEU A 53 -9.96 -20.42 0.47
N SER A 54 -10.74 -21.50 0.40
CA SER A 54 -11.82 -21.61 -0.58
C SER A 54 -12.96 -20.62 -0.28
N SER A 55 -13.32 -20.46 1.00
CA SER A 55 -14.32 -19.48 1.46
C SER A 55 -13.87 -18.03 1.20
N LEU A 56 -12.60 -17.72 1.47
CA LEU A 56 -12.03 -16.39 1.23
C LEU A 56 -12.05 -16.02 -0.25
N VAL A 57 -11.70 -16.93 -1.15
CA VAL A 57 -11.72 -16.68 -2.60
C VAL A 57 -13.16 -16.48 -3.10
N SER A 58 -14.09 -17.36 -2.71
CA SER A 58 -15.47 -17.33 -3.21
C SER A 58 -16.24 -16.09 -2.74
N ASN A 59 -16.07 -15.72 -1.47
CA ASN A 59 -16.80 -14.60 -0.88
C ASN A 59 -16.02 -13.27 -0.92
N GLY A 60 -14.70 -13.32 -1.16
CA GLY A 60 -13.85 -12.13 -1.25
C GLY A 60 -13.92 -11.43 -2.59
N SER A 61 -14.19 -12.14 -3.68
CA SER A 61 -14.21 -11.58 -5.04
C SER A 61 -15.20 -10.43 -5.20
N VAL A 62 -16.32 -10.49 -4.47
CA VAL A 62 -17.30 -9.41 -4.31
C VAL A 62 -17.71 -9.43 -2.84
N PRO A 63 -17.34 -8.42 -2.02
CA PRO A 63 -17.12 -7.02 -2.39
C PRO A 63 -15.65 -6.59 -2.61
N GLY A 64 -14.69 -7.50 -2.69
CA GLY A 64 -13.26 -7.19 -2.72
C GLY A 64 -12.61 -7.18 -1.34
N PHE A 65 -13.34 -7.58 -0.29
CA PHE A 65 -12.84 -7.81 1.06
C PHE A 65 -13.69 -8.86 1.74
N PHE A 66 -13.07 -9.80 2.41
CA PHE A 66 -13.78 -10.79 3.22
C PHE A 66 -12.86 -11.34 4.32
N THR A 67 -13.46 -11.71 5.44
CA THR A 67 -12.79 -12.36 6.57
C THR A 67 -13.54 -13.62 6.93
N ASP A 68 -12.84 -14.66 7.35
CA ASP A 68 -13.49 -15.90 7.78
C ASP A 68 -12.68 -16.60 8.87
N THR A 69 -13.33 -17.50 9.60
CA THR A 69 -12.73 -18.36 10.61
C THR A 69 -13.29 -19.77 10.50
N VAL A 70 -12.41 -20.76 10.33
CA VAL A 70 -12.79 -22.16 10.18
C VAL A 70 -12.19 -23.00 11.31
N GLY A 71 -13.01 -23.91 11.83
CA GLY A 71 -12.59 -24.88 12.86
C GLY A 71 -12.63 -24.34 14.29
N ARG A 72 -12.09 -25.15 15.21
CA ARG A 72 -12.02 -24.87 16.65
C ARG A 72 -10.61 -25.12 17.16
N ILE A 73 -10.22 -24.43 18.23
CA ILE A 73 -8.93 -24.61 18.90
C ILE A 73 -8.75 -26.11 19.24
N PRO A 74 -7.59 -26.73 18.93
CA PRO A 74 -6.35 -26.11 18.45
C PRO A 74 -6.19 -26.01 16.92
N ASN A 75 -7.18 -26.43 16.14
CA ASN A 75 -7.15 -26.46 14.67
C ASN A 75 -7.89 -25.29 14.01
N GLN A 76 -8.16 -24.21 14.74
CA GLN A 76 -8.83 -23.03 14.20
C GLN A 76 -7.88 -22.23 13.31
N VAL A 77 -8.39 -21.70 12.20
CA VAL A 77 -7.67 -20.82 11.28
C VAL A 77 -8.53 -19.60 11.00
N GLN A 78 -7.94 -18.42 11.12
CA GLN A 78 -8.54 -17.15 10.71
C GLN A 78 -7.89 -16.65 9.43
N GLY A 79 -8.62 -15.90 8.61
CA GLY A 79 -8.04 -15.27 7.44
C GLY A 79 -8.80 -14.06 6.96
N LEU A 80 -8.13 -13.27 6.13
CA LEU A 80 -8.73 -12.16 5.40
C LEU A 80 -8.14 -12.07 3.99
N VAL A 81 -8.92 -11.45 3.12
CA VAL A 81 -8.51 -11.04 1.78
C VAL A 81 -8.89 -9.59 1.54
N LEU A 82 -8.08 -8.88 0.78
CA LEU A 82 -8.38 -7.52 0.32
C LEU A 82 -7.88 -7.36 -1.11
N CYS A 83 -8.79 -7.04 -2.02
CA CYS A 83 -8.47 -6.65 -3.39
C CYS A 83 -8.27 -5.14 -3.48
N ARG A 84 -7.45 -4.70 -4.45
CA ARG A 84 -7.21 -3.30 -4.73
C ARG A 84 -8.51 -2.63 -5.18
N GLY A 85 -8.81 -1.45 -4.65
CA GLY A 85 -10.16 -0.88 -4.72
C GLY A 85 -10.68 -0.49 -6.13
N ASP A 86 -9.77 -0.42 -7.11
CA ASP A 86 -10.01 -0.19 -8.54
C ASP A 86 -10.28 -1.47 -9.35
N THR A 87 -10.08 -2.65 -8.76
CA THR A 87 -10.29 -3.93 -9.46
C THR A 87 -11.78 -4.31 -9.55
N ASN A 88 -12.15 -4.98 -10.64
CA ASN A 88 -13.47 -5.60 -10.78
C ASN A 88 -13.47 -7.02 -10.18
N ALA A 89 -14.65 -7.63 -10.08
CA ALA A 89 -14.83 -8.96 -9.50
C ALA A 89 -13.99 -10.06 -10.17
N THR A 90 -13.82 -10.00 -11.50
CA THR A 90 -13.05 -10.98 -12.27
C THR A 90 -11.56 -10.86 -11.98
N THR A 91 -11.02 -9.64 -11.99
CA THR A 91 -9.61 -9.37 -11.65
C THR A 91 -9.32 -9.73 -10.21
N CYS A 92 -10.17 -9.28 -9.27
CA CYS A 92 -10.06 -9.64 -7.85
C CYS A 92 -10.10 -11.16 -7.64
N GLY A 93 -11.08 -11.86 -8.21
CA GLY A 93 -11.18 -13.31 -8.09
C GLY A 93 -9.99 -14.06 -8.70
N SER A 94 -9.46 -13.56 -9.82
CA SER A 94 -8.24 -14.13 -10.44
C SER A 94 -7.03 -13.97 -9.54
N CYS A 95 -6.84 -12.77 -8.97
CA CYS A 95 -5.77 -12.50 -8.02
C CYS A 95 -5.89 -13.37 -6.77
N LEU A 96 -7.07 -13.47 -6.15
CA LEU A 96 -7.27 -14.28 -4.95
C LEU A 96 -7.03 -15.78 -5.21
N ASN A 97 -7.39 -16.29 -6.39
CA ASN A 97 -7.07 -17.66 -6.78
C ASN A 97 -5.55 -17.89 -6.89
N ASN A 98 -4.82 -16.95 -7.48
CA ASN A 98 -3.36 -17.02 -7.56
C ASN A 98 -2.72 -16.93 -6.17
N ALA A 99 -3.11 -15.93 -5.36
CA ALA A 99 -2.64 -15.75 -3.99
C ALA A 99 -2.86 -17.02 -3.14
N LYS A 100 -4.00 -17.71 -3.29
CA LYS A 100 -4.28 -19.01 -2.64
C LYS A 100 -3.25 -20.09 -3.04
N LEU A 101 -2.90 -20.19 -4.32
CA LEU A 101 -1.92 -21.18 -4.78
C LEU A 101 -0.50 -20.80 -4.32
N GLU A 102 -0.15 -19.53 -4.40
CA GLU A 102 1.18 -19.04 -4.06
C GLU A 102 1.47 -19.10 -2.58
N ILE A 103 0.52 -18.73 -1.72
CA ILE A 103 0.74 -18.76 -0.26
C ILE A 103 0.99 -20.18 0.24
N LEU A 104 0.31 -21.19 -0.33
CA LEU A 104 0.53 -22.61 -0.01
C LEU A 104 1.88 -23.12 -0.51
N ARG A 105 2.37 -22.59 -1.63
CA ARG A 105 3.67 -22.96 -2.22
C ARG A 105 4.84 -22.28 -1.52
N LEU A 106 4.73 -20.97 -1.28
CA LEU A 106 5.80 -20.12 -0.75
C LEU A 106 5.94 -20.22 0.77
N CYS A 107 4.83 -20.40 1.48
CA CYS A 107 4.79 -20.55 2.94
C CYS A 107 4.35 -21.95 3.35
N ALA A 108 4.89 -22.97 2.68
CA ALA A 108 4.52 -24.36 2.89
C ALA A 108 4.61 -24.75 4.38
N TYR A 109 3.53 -25.32 4.91
CA TYR A 109 3.38 -25.78 6.29
C TYR A 109 3.35 -24.70 7.39
N ASN A 110 3.56 -23.41 7.09
CA ASN A 110 3.45 -22.35 8.08
C ASN A 110 2.00 -22.17 8.55
N LYS A 111 1.79 -21.93 9.85
CA LYS A 111 0.47 -21.62 10.41
C LYS A 111 0.09 -20.14 10.36
N ASP A 112 0.99 -19.26 9.99
CA ASP A 112 0.75 -17.82 9.84
C ASP A 112 1.52 -17.32 8.62
N ALA A 113 0.79 -16.84 7.62
CA ALA A 113 1.34 -16.40 6.36
C ALA A 113 0.50 -15.27 5.77
N VAL A 114 1.16 -14.41 5.00
CA VAL A 114 0.52 -13.43 4.12
C VAL A 114 1.26 -13.39 2.79
N VAL A 115 0.50 -13.20 1.72
CA VAL A 115 0.99 -12.87 0.39
C VAL A 115 0.32 -11.58 -0.09
N TRP A 116 1.09 -10.73 -0.76
CA TRP A 116 0.63 -9.54 -1.46
C TRP A 116 1.01 -9.68 -2.94
N ASP A 117 -0.01 -9.65 -3.79
CA ASP A 117 0.11 -9.52 -5.23
C ASP A 117 -0.25 -8.08 -5.66
N GLU A 118 -0.11 -7.77 -6.95
CA GLU A 118 -0.38 -6.41 -7.47
C GLU A 118 -1.81 -5.91 -7.23
N GLU A 119 -2.76 -6.82 -7.15
CA GLU A 119 -4.20 -6.55 -7.17
C GLU A 119 -4.92 -7.04 -5.92
N CYS A 120 -4.24 -7.78 -5.03
CA CYS A 120 -4.85 -8.31 -3.82
C CYS A 120 -3.80 -8.74 -2.78
N LEU A 121 -4.26 -8.93 -1.55
CA LEU A 121 -3.52 -9.64 -0.50
C LEU A 121 -4.38 -10.72 0.11
N LEU A 122 -3.73 -11.76 0.63
CA LEU A 122 -4.36 -12.85 1.36
C LEU A 122 -3.51 -13.16 2.59
N ARG A 123 -4.14 -13.21 3.77
CA ARG A 123 -3.51 -13.62 5.03
C ARG A 123 -4.32 -14.72 5.70
N PHE A 124 -3.62 -15.69 6.28
CA PHE A 124 -4.20 -16.60 7.26
C PHE A 124 -3.29 -16.73 8.49
N SER A 125 -3.88 -17.08 9.63
CA SER A 125 -3.14 -17.38 10.85
C SER A 125 -3.93 -18.30 11.78
N ASN A 126 -3.24 -19.09 12.59
CA ASN A 126 -3.82 -19.78 13.75
C ASN A 126 -4.01 -18.85 14.97
N ARG A 127 -3.56 -17.60 14.89
CA ARG A 127 -3.72 -16.57 15.92
C ARG A 127 -5.00 -15.78 15.70
N GLN A 128 -5.51 -15.19 16.78
CA GLN A 128 -6.69 -14.33 16.74
C GLN A 128 -6.34 -12.92 16.27
N PHE A 129 -5.91 -12.74 15.02
CA PHE A 129 -5.49 -11.44 14.50
C PHE A 129 -6.68 -10.60 13.97
N LEU A 130 -7.84 -11.21 13.77
CA LEU A 130 -9.04 -10.48 13.34
C LEU A 130 -9.68 -9.67 14.48
N SER A 131 -9.30 -9.93 15.74
CA SER A 131 -9.80 -9.18 16.90
C SER A 131 -9.10 -7.83 17.12
N THR A 132 -7.99 -7.59 16.42
CA THR A 132 -7.26 -6.32 16.46
C THR A 132 -7.18 -5.69 15.07
N LEU A 133 -6.86 -4.40 15.04
CA LEU A 133 -6.60 -3.65 13.81
C LEU A 133 -5.09 -3.48 13.55
N ASP A 134 -4.28 -4.37 14.11
CA ASP A 134 -2.84 -4.35 13.91
C ASP A 134 -2.53 -4.57 12.42
N ASN A 135 -1.68 -3.73 11.86
CA ASN A 135 -1.34 -3.78 10.44
C ASN A 135 -0.29 -4.85 10.10
N ASP A 136 0.06 -5.71 11.06
CA ASP A 136 1.16 -6.64 10.97
C ASP A 136 0.83 -7.96 10.24
N PRO A 137 1.80 -8.52 9.51
CA PRO A 137 3.13 -7.96 9.25
C PRO A 137 3.10 -6.86 8.18
N THR A 138 4.11 -6.00 8.19
CA THR A 138 4.32 -4.95 7.19
C THR A 138 5.55 -5.23 6.32
N ALA A 139 5.54 -4.77 5.07
CA ALA A 139 6.68 -4.80 4.16
C ALA A 139 6.85 -3.44 3.45
N ALA A 140 8.05 -2.88 3.53
CA ALA A 140 8.44 -1.69 2.79
C ALA A 140 9.32 -2.09 1.60
N LEU A 141 8.92 -1.67 0.40
CA LEU A 141 9.58 -2.04 -0.85
C LEU A 141 9.86 -0.78 -1.67
N ALA A 142 11.04 -0.74 -2.27
CA ALA A 142 11.55 0.41 -2.99
C ALA A 142 11.88 0.03 -4.43
N ASN A 143 11.54 0.91 -5.38
CA ASN A 143 12.08 0.85 -6.72
C ASN A 143 13.61 0.98 -6.66
N LEU A 144 14.32 0.17 -7.45
CA LEU A 144 15.78 0.17 -7.46
C LEU A 144 16.33 1.50 -8.01
N ASN A 145 15.59 2.16 -8.90
CA ASN A 145 15.96 3.45 -9.47
C ASN A 145 15.76 4.59 -8.47
N GLN A 146 16.78 5.44 -8.39
CA GLN A 146 16.80 6.61 -7.50
C GLN A 146 16.38 7.88 -8.23
N VAL A 147 15.94 8.87 -7.45
CA VAL A 147 15.70 10.23 -7.94
C VAL A 147 17.00 11.01 -7.84
N ASN A 148 17.61 11.32 -8.99
CA ASN A 148 18.94 11.92 -9.05
C ASN A 148 18.94 13.46 -8.99
N TYR A 149 17.79 14.11 -9.21
CA TYR A 149 17.66 15.57 -9.26
C TYR A 149 16.44 16.03 -8.47
N GLU A 150 16.57 17.13 -7.72
CA GLU A 150 15.49 17.71 -6.91
C GLU A 150 14.82 16.69 -5.95
N ALA A 151 15.59 15.76 -5.38
CA ALA A 151 15.07 14.66 -4.57
C ALA A 151 14.22 15.13 -3.37
N ASP A 152 14.60 16.23 -2.71
CA ASP A 152 13.83 16.80 -1.61
C ASP A 152 12.46 17.32 -2.05
N ARG A 153 12.42 18.01 -3.19
CA ARG A 153 11.17 18.49 -3.80
C ARG A 153 10.30 17.31 -4.23
N PHE A 154 10.89 16.30 -4.86
CA PHE A 154 10.20 15.07 -5.24
C PHE A 154 9.56 14.39 -4.02
N ASN A 155 10.34 14.16 -2.97
CA ASN A 155 9.86 13.53 -1.73
C ASN A 155 8.75 14.35 -1.07
N LYS A 156 8.87 15.69 -1.05
CA LYS A 156 7.81 16.56 -0.52
C LYS A 156 6.50 16.36 -1.26
N VAL A 157 6.54 16.33 -2.60
CA VAL A 157 5.35 16.12 -3.43
C VAL A 157 4.77 14.71 -3.29
N VAL A 158 5.61 13.69 -3.17
CA VAL A 158 5.17 12.31 -2.86
C VAL A 158 4.39 12.28 -1.55
N ASN A 159 4.95 12.87 -0.49
CA ASN A 159 4.31 12.89 0.83
C ASN A 159 2.98 13.66 0.80
N GLU A 160 2.94 14.84 0.18
CA GLU A 160 1.72 15.65 0.07
C GLU A 160 0.62 14.93 -0.73
N LEU A 161 0.99 14.28 -1.84
CA LEU A 161 0.07 13.48 -2.64
C LEU A 161 -0.50 12.31 -1.85
N LEU A 162 0.36 11.51 -1.20
CA LEU A 162 -0.08 10.32 -0.46
C LEU A 162 -0.84 10.68 0.80
N ASP A 163 -0.51 11.78 1.47
CA ASP A 163 -1.25 12.25 2.65
C ASP A 163 -2.67 12.70 2.28
N SER A 164 -2.80 13.48 1.19
CA SER A 164 -4.11 13.88 0.64
C SER A 164 -4.93 12.68 0.14
N THR A 165 -4.26 11.71 -0.49
CA THR A 165 -4.90 10.46 -0.94
C THR A 165 -5.36 9.63 0.27
N ALA A 166 -4.57 9.58 1.34
CA ALA A 166 -4.91 8.89 2.57
C ALA A 166 -6.10 9.54 3.30
N ASP A 167 -6.19 10.87 3.34
CA ASP A 167 -7.37 11.57 3.86
C ASP A 167 -8.63 11.19 3.10
N TRP A 168 -8.57 11.20 1.76
CA TRP A 168 -9.74 10.84 0.96
C TRP A 168 -10.15 9.37 1.15
N ALA A 169 -9.17 8.46 1.15
CA ALA A 169 -9.42 7.04 1.40
C ALA A 169 -10.10 6.84 2.76
N ALA A 170 -9.64 7.53 3.81
CA ALA A 170 -10.19 7.39 5.14
C ALA A 170 -11.58 8.01 5.29
N TYR A 171 -11.79 9.24 4.85
CA TYR A 171 -12.98 10.02 5.20
C TYR A 171 -14.08 10.05 4.14
N ASN A 172 -13.73 9.86 2.87
CA ASN A 172 -14.65 10.07 1.75
C ASN A 172 -14.96 8.79 0.95
N SER A 173 -14.38 7.65 1.33
CA SER A 173 -14.51 6.38 0.62
C SER A 173 -15.03 5.27 1.53
N THR A 174 -16.18 4.67 1.17
CA THR A 174 -16.70 3.47 1.86
C THR A 174 -15.85 2.23 1.59
N LYS A 175 -15.16 2.19 0.45
CA LYS A 175 -14.15 1.16 0.13
C LYS A 175 -12.83 1.36 0.88
N ARG A 176 -12.68 2.45 1.64
CA ARG A 176 -11.43 2.88 2.26
C ARG A 176 -10.27 2.97 1.27
N TYR A 177 -10.55 3.43 0.07
CA TYR A 177 -9.63 3.43 -1.07
C TYR A 177 -9.63 4.77 -1.79
N ALA A 178 -8.45 5.24 -2.18
CA ALA A 178 -8.30 6.38 -3.08
C ALA A 178 -7.02 6.31 -3.92
N THR A 179 -7.04 7.05 -5.03
CA THR A 179 -5.90 7.27 -5.93
C THR A 179 -5.63 8.74 -6.12
N GLY A 180 -4.39 9.08 -6.42
CA GLY A 180 -3.96 10.45 -6.68
C GLY A 180 -2.97 10.53 -7.83
N GLN A 181 -2.89 11.71 -8.44
CA GLN A 181 -1.86 12.06 -9.40
C GLN A 181 -1.32 13.46 -9.11
N ALA A 182 0.01 13.58 -9.09
CA ALA A 182 0.70 14.86 -9.04
C ALA A 182 1.34 15.18 -10.41
N PHE A 183 1.29 16.44 -10.81
CA PHE A 183 1.85 16.97 -12.06
C PHE A 183 2.93 18.01 -11.80
N ASN A 184 3.76 18.25 -12.81
CA ASN A 184 4.84 19.24 -12.81
C ASN A 184 5.81 19.08 -11.64
N VAL A 185 6.03 17.83 -11.21
CA VAL A 185 6.79 17.50 -10.00
C VAL A 185 8.26 17.89 -10.16
N THR A 186 8.94 17.43 -11.21
CA THR A 186 10.26 17.91 -11.63
C THR A 186 10.35 17.87 -13.16
N GLN A 187 11.40 18.44 -13.74
CA GLN A 187 11.61 18.33 -15.20
C GLN A 187 11.88 16.88 -15.64
N ALA A 188 12.62 16.11 -14.83
CA ALA A 188 12.97 14.72 -15.14
C ALA A 188 11.82 13.74 -14.83
N VAL A 189 10.99 14.05 -13.84
CA VAL A 189 9.89 13.22 -13.38
C VAL A 189 8.65 14.10 -13.27
N PRO A 190 7.90 14.30 -14.37
CA PRO A 190 6.79 15.26 -14.37
C PRO A 190 5.53 14.74 -13.65
N ASN A 191 5.39 13.43 -13.47
CA ASN A 191 4.20 12.80 -12.92
C ASN A 191 4.54 11.83 -11.77
N ILE A 192 3.70 11.82 -10.75
CA ILE A 192 3.66 10.78 -9.71
C ILE A 192 2.21 10.28 -9.59
N TYR A 193 2.05 8.97 -9.43
CA TYR A 193 0.77 8.32 -9.17
C TYR A 193 0.80 7.73 -7.77
N GLY A 194 -0.24 7.98 -6.97
CA GLY A 194 -0.36 7.52 -5.59
C GLY A 194 -1.63 6.70 -5.36
N LEU A 195 -1.57 5.80 -4.38
CA LEU A 195 -2.68 4.99 -3.90
C LEU A 195 -2.60 4.85 -2.38
N ALA A 196 -3.74 4.92 -1.72
CA ALA A 196 -3.89 4.62 -0.30
C ALA A 196 -5.12 3.72 -0.10
N GLN A 197 -4.99 2.68 0.72
CA GLN A 197 -6.07 1.75 0.98
C GLN A 197 -6.04 1.18 2.41
N CYS A 198 -7.22 1.04 3.02
CA CYS A 198 -7.43 0.25 4.23
C CYS A 198 -8.42 -0.91 3.97
N THR A 199 -8.53 -1.83 4.92
CA THR A 199 -9.62 -2.80 4.95
C THR A 199 -10.95 -2.08 5.26
N PRO A 200 -12.04 -2.38 4.55
CA PRO A 200 -13.34 -1.70 4.71
C PRO A 200 -13.97 -1.78 6.11
N ASP A 201 -13.55 -2.75 6.95
CA ASP A 201 -14.02 -2.92 8.33
C ASP A 201 -13.46 -1.87 9.30
N MET A 202 -12.46 -1.08 8.89
CA MET A 202 -11.89 -0.03 9.73
C MET A 202 -12.79 1.21 9.81
N SER A 203 -12.81 1.84 10.99
CA SER A 203 -13.36 3.18 11.16
C SER A 203 -12.55 4.22 10.34
N THR A 204 -13.11 5.41 10.13
CA THR A 204 -12.41 6.50 9.42
C THR A 204 -11.11 6.87 10.14
N SER A 205 -11.13 6.99 11.48
CA SER A 205 -9.97 7.35 12.29
C SER A 205 -8.91 6.26 12.29
N ASP A 206 -9.31 5.00 12.43
CA ASP A 206 -8.34 3.88 12.46
C ASP A 206 -7.69 3.72 11.10
N CYS A 207 -8.47 3.82 10.02
CA CYS A 207 -7.92 3.80 8.67
C CYS A 207 -6.90 4.93 8.46
N ARG A 208 -7.23 6.16 8.85
CA ARG A 208 -6.30 7.28 8.70
C ARG A 208 -5.04 7.10 9.53
N GLN A 209 -5.17 6.66 10.77
CA GLN A 209 -4.04 6.41 11.66
C GLN A 209 -3.12 5.30 11.10
N CYS A 210 -3.70 4.24 10.56
CA CYS A 210 -2.94 3.17 9.90
C CYS A 210 -2.18 3.71 8.67
N LEU A 211 -2.87 4.45 7.78
CA LEU A 211 -2.27 5.04 6.58
C LEU A 211 -1.14 6.02 6.91
N LYS A 212 -1.28 6.78 8.00
CA LYS A 212 -0.21 7.63 8.53
C LYS A 212 1.01 6.81 8.93
N GLY A 213 0.81 5.67 9.60
CA GLY A 213 1.88 4.77 10.00
C GLY A 213 2.65 4.20 8.80
N VAL A 214 1.97 3.70 7.77
CA VAL A 214 2.65 3.20 6.57
C VAL A 214 3.32 4.32 5.77
N LEU A 215 2.78 5.55 5.77
CA LEU A 215 3.43 6.73 5.18
C LEU A 215 4.75 7.09 5.85
N GLN A 216 4.80 7.03 7.18
CA GLN A 216 6.04 7.28 7.92
C GLN A 216 7.15 6.27 7.61
N GLY A 217 6.79 5.01 7.33
CA GLY A 217 7.73 3.95 6.95
C GLY A 217 8.06 3.86 5.45
N LEU A 218 7.57 4.80 4.63
CA LEU A 218 7.74 4.74 3.18
C LEU A 218 9.18 5.10 2.76
N PRO A 219 9.87 4.27 1.95
CA PRO A 219 11.19 4.58 1.41
C PRO A 219 11.21 5.89 0.60
N GLN A 220 12.21 6.74 0.89
CA GLN A 220 12.39 8.06 0.25
C GLN A 220 13.45 8.02 -0.85
N GLY A 221 13.41 9.00 -1.77
CA GLY A 221 14.44 9.18 -2.82
C GLY A 221 14.41 8.14 -3.94
N ARG A 222 13.28 7.44 -4.10
CA ARG A 222 13.08 6.36 -5.08
C ARG A 222 12.05 6.74 -6.11
N MET A 223 12.17 6.22 -7.33
CA MET A 223 11.18 6.41 -8.41
C MET A 223 9.84 5.69 -8.16
N GLY A 224 9.75 4.93 -7.07
CA GLY A 224 8.54 4.26 -6.63
C GLY A 224 8.80 3.59 -5.30
N ALA A 225 7.77 3.51 -4.46
CA ALA A 225 7.84 2.75 -3.23
C ALA A 225 6.44 2.36 -2.77
N ARG A 226 6.39 1.31 -1.96
CA ARG A 226 5.19 0.89 -1.24
C ARG A 226 5.55 0.54 0.19
N ASN A 227 4.62 0.79 1.09
CA ASN A 227 4.64 0.24 2.43
C ASN A 227 3.26 -0.38 2.67
N GLN A 228 3.25 -1.70 2.87
CA GLN A 228 2.04 -2.50 2.85
C GLN A 228 1.96 -3.36 4.09
N GLY A 229 0.80 -3.36 4.74
CA GLY A 229 0.43 -4.30 5.79
C GLY A 229 -0.85 -5.05 5.45
N VAL A 230 -1.44 -5.67 6.46
CA VAL A 230 -2.62 -6.54 6.31
C VAL A 230 -3.94 -5.78 6.44
N ARG A 231 -3.91 -4.59 7.06
CA ARG A 231 -5.05 -3.69 7.28
C ARG A 231 -4.99 -2.43 6.44
N CYS A 232 -3.82 -1.91 6.13
CA CYS A 232 -3.66 -0.77 5.24
C CYS A 232 -2.32 -0.77 4.49
N ASN A 233 -2.31 -0.09 3.34
CA ASN A 233 -1.14 0.07 2.50
C ASN A 233 -1.16 1.39 1.74
N ILE A 234 0.02 1.81 1.32
CA ILE A 234 0.22 2.93 0.40
C ILE A 234 1.24 2.55 -0.67
N ARG A 235 1.12 3.18 -1.82
CA ARG A 235 2.07 3.03 -2.92
C ARG A 235 2.14 4.30 -3.75
N PHE A 236 3.34 4.63 -4.21
CA PHE A 236 3.50 5.54 -5.33
C PHE A 236 4.43 4.96 -6.39
N GLU A 237 4.23 5.39 -7.63
CA GLU A 237 5.09 5.10 -8.77
C GLU A 237 5.13 6.32 -9.69
N VAL A 238 6.18 6.45 -10.49
CA VAL A 238 6.27 7.48 -11.55
C VAL A 238 5.53 7.09 -12.84
N THR A 239 5.03 5.85 -12.91
CA THR A 239 4.17 5.33 -13.98
C THR A 239 2.83 4.92 -13.39
N ARG A 240 1.73 5.14 -14.13
CA ARG A 240 0.40 4.75 -13.67
C ARG A 240 0.32 3.23 -13.48
N PHE A 241 -0.25 2.79 -12.36
CA PHE A 241 -0.37 1.37 -11.98
C PHE A 241 -1.78 0.97 -11.50
N TYR A 242 -2.71 1.93 -11.47
CA TYR A 242 -4.11 1.74 -11.11
C TYR A 242 -5.02 2.09 -12.29
N GLU A 243 -6.23 1.53 -12.26
CA GLU A 243 -7.28 1.75 -13.24
C GLU A 243 -8.13 2.98 -12.90
N GLY A 244 -8.74 3.57 -13.93
CA GLY A 244 -9.64 4.71 -13.78
C GLY A 244 -8.95 6.08 -13.69
N THR A 245 -9.72 7.08 -13.26
CA THR A 245 -9.24 8.46 -13.10
C THR A 245 -8.73 8.70 -11.67
N PRO A 246 -7.63 9.46 -11.50
CA PRO A 246 -7.20 9.88 -10.17
C PRO A 246 -8.31 10.64 -9.45
N ILE A 247 -8.49 10.35 -8.16
CA ILE A 247 -9.44 11.07 -7.31
C ILE A 247 -8.81 12.40 -6.87
N ILE A 248 -7.55 12.35 -6.45
CA ILE A 248 -6.77 13.51 -6.03
C ILE A 248 -5.91 14.02 -7.18
N TRP A 249 -5.95 15.34 -7.40
CA TRP A 249 -5.12 16.03 -8.39
C TRP A 249 -4.27 17.05 -7.65
N LEU A 250 -2.95 16.93 -7.78
CA LEU A 250 -2.02 17.86 -7.17
C LEU A 250 -1.17 18.53 -8.25
N LEU A 251 -1.21 19.85 -8.28
CA LEU A 251 -0.35 20.66 -9.14
C LEU A 251 0.83 21.12 -8.29
N SER A 252 2.02 20.59 -8.55
CA SER A 252 3.24 21.08 -7.92
C SER A 252 3.70 22.34 -8.67
N PRO A 253 3.78 23.52 -8.01
CA PRO A 253 4.38 24.68 -8.65
C PRO A 253 5.86 24.39 -8.94
N LEU A 254 6.32 24.78 -10.13
CA LEU A 254 7.71 24.61 -10.58
C LEU A 254 8.72 25.49 -9.82
N THR A 255 8.25 26.35 -8.94
CA THR A 255 9.07 27.36 -8.28
C THR A 255 9.18 27.09 -6.78
N ASN A 256 10.41 27.08 -6.27
CA ASN A 256 10.67 27.51 -4.90
C ASN A 256 10.16 28.95 -4.80
N ALA A 257 8.93 29.12 -4.33
CA ALA A 257 8.42 30.44 -4.03
C ALA A 257 9.11 30.97 -2.76
N THR A 258 10.36 31.41 -2.88
CA THR A 258 10.86 32.54 -2.10
C THR A 258 10.22 33.79 -2.67
N THR A 259 8.96 34.03 -2.32
CA THR A 259 8.37 35.36 -2.46
C THR A 259 8.58 36.07 -1.13
N PRO A 260 9.29 37.22 -1.09
CA PRO A 260 9.43 38.01 0.13
C PRO A 260 8.05 38.45 0.61
N ALA A 261 7.83 38.40 1.92
CA ALA A 261 6.60 38.85 2.56
C ALA A 261 6.25 40.27 2.09
N GLU A 262 5.13 40.38 1.41
CA GLU A 262 4.54 41.65 1.02
C GLU A 262 4.19 42.42 2.29
N ASN A 263 4.61 43.68 2.29
CA ASN A 263 4.63 44.61 3.41
C ASN A 263 3.20 44.90 3.89
N ALA A 264 2.69 44.11 4.84
CA ALA A 264 1.44 44.37 5.51
C ALA A 264 1.64 45.46 6.56
N THR A 265 1.42 46.71 6.14
CA THR A 265 1.32 47.88 7.01
C THR A 265 0.23 47.63 8.07
N ALA A 266 0.64 47.51 9.33
CA ALA A 266 -0.27 47.37 10.46
C ALA A 266 -0.99 48.71 10.76
N PRO A 267 -2.29 48.72 11.14
CA PRO A 267 -2.94 49.90 11.70
C PRO A 267 -2.53 50.12 13.17
N PRO A 268 -2.57 51.37 13.67
CA PRO A 268 -2.02 51.71 14.98
C PRO A 268 -2.89 51.23 16.15
N SER A 269 -2.20 50.72 17.18
CA SER A 269 -2.75 50.27 18.46
C SER A 269 -3.29 51.42 19.31
N ALA A 270 -4.43 51.21 19.98
CA ALA A 270 -4.87 51.99 21.13
C ALA A 270 -4.33 51.37 22.44
N PRO A 271 -4.07 52.17 23.50
CA PRO A 271 -3.36 51.70 24.69
C PRO A 271 -4.31 51.21 25.78
N THR A 272 -3.96 50.12 26.45
CA THR A 272 -4.49 49.80 27.78
C THR A 272 -3.40 49.27 28.69
N ALA A 273 -3.41 49.82 29.91
CA ALA A 273 -2.41 49.73 30.93
C ALA A 273 -2.25 48.35 31.58
N HIS A 274 -1.02 48.10 32.05
CA HIS A 274 -0.64 47.07 33.02
C HIS A 274 -1.30 47.30 34.41
N PRO A 275 -1.37 46.27 35.27
CA PRO A 275 -0.25 46.01 36.20
C PRO A 275 0.21 44.55 36.27
N ALA A 276 1.48 44.41 36.65
CA ALA A 276 2.24 43.19 36.83
C ALA A 276 1.99 42.50 38.20
N VAL A 277 2.19 41.19 38.24
CA VAL A 277 2.71 40.46 39.42
C VAL A 277 3.64 39.34 38.90
N GLY A 278 4.88 39.32 39.40
CA GLY A 278 5.92 38.33 39.05
C GLY A 278 5.91 37.08 39.95
N PRO A 279 7.08 36.46 40.22
CA PRO A 279 7.57 35.32 39.45
C PRO A 279 7.86 34.09 40.32
N THR A 280 7.90 32.90 39.73
CA THR A 280 8.67 31.76 40.28
C THR A 280 9.16 30.87 39.15
N GLY A 281 10.49 30.73 39.04
CA GLY A 281 11.14 29.86 38.06
C GLY A 281 11.29 28.42 38.51
N LYS A 282 11.79 27.58 37.58
CA LYS A 282 12.88 26.60 37.77
C LYS A 282 13.13 25.81 36.46
N GLU A 283 14.23 26.16 35.82
CA GLU A 283 15.36 25.32 35.37
C GLU A 283 15.21 23.79 35.16
N GLY A 284 15.76 23.36 34.01
CA GLY A 284 16.35 22.03 33.76
C GLY A 284 15.46 21.05 32.96
N LYS A 285 15.94 20.20 32.06
CA LYS A 285 17.24 19.96 31.41
C LYS A 285 17.00 18.78 30.42
N ASP A 286 17.81 18.71 29.37
CA ASP A 286 18.22 17.50 28.63
C ASP A 286 17.21 16.73 27.72
N ALA A 287 17.50 16.78 26.42
CA ALA A 287 17.38 15.66 25.45
C ALA A 287 18.60 14.70 25.62
N PRO A 288 18.85 13.60 24.86
CA PRO A 288 18.21 13.10 23.62
C PRO A 288 18.19 11.53 23.49
N LEU A 289 18.11 11.04 22.23
CA LEU A 289 18.36 9.68 21.67
C LEU A 289 17.18 8.69 21.71
N ALA A 290 16.60 8.21 20.60
CA ALA A 290 17.13 7.59 19.37
C ALA A 290 17.91 6.28 19.62
N GLN A 291 17.28 5.15 19.28
CA GLN A 291 17.98 3.91 18.94
C GLN A 291 17.16 3.08 17.94
N LEU A 292 17.73 2.98 16.73
CA LEU A 292 17.52 1.95 15.72
C LEU A 292 18.12 0.64 16.22
N ILE A 293 17.42 -0.50 16.13
CA ILE A 293 18.05 -1.83 16.04
C ILE A 293 17.20 -2.76 15.16
N ASN A 294 17.88 -3.25 14.11
CA ASN A 294 17.72 -4.45 13.27
C ASN A 294 16.47 -4.66 12.41
#